data_AF-A0A7W6DF32-F1
#
_entry.id   AF-A0A7W6DF32-F1
#
_cell.length_a   1.000
_cell.length_b   1.000
_cell.length_c   1.000
_cell.angle_alpha   90.00
_cell.angle_beta   90.00
_cell.angle_gamma   90.00
#
_symmetry.space_group_name_H-M   'P 1'
#
loop_
_entity.id
_entity.type
_entity.pdbx_description
1 polymer ?
#
loop_
_entity_poly.entity_id
_entity_poly.type
_entity_poly.pdbx_seq_one_letter_code
_entity_poly.pdbx_strand_id
1 'polypeptide(L)'
;MNKADIADAVIIPNLPWIIGGGLLIGAMAVAGWIFTTWLRVRHGYPLDGAWGQAIYPQRNEEMVERIRLLSQENAQLRAEIGSMKDRLAVVERIVTDESHQLTHEIERLRGPAN
;
A
#
# COMPACT_ATOMS: atom_id res chain seq x y z
N MET A 1 11.30 63.93 -23.87
CA MET A 1 10.55 62.76 -24.35
C MET A 1 9.51 62.42 -23.30
N ASN A 2 8.24 62.66 -23.58
CA ASN A 2 7.17 62.37 -22.62
C ASN A 2 6.93 60.85 -22.58
N LYS A 3 6.45 60.30 -21.46
CA LYS A 3 6.19 58.85 -21.35
C LYS A 3 5.16 58.34 -22.36
N ALA A 4 4.32 59.23 -22.89
CA ALA A 4 3.38 58.93 -23.96
C ALA A 4 4.10 58.58 -25.29
N ASP A 5 5.16 59.31 -25.66
CA ASP A 5 5.84 59.13 -26.95
C ASP A 5 6.54 57.76 -27.06
N ILE A 6 7.10 57.26 -25.96
CA ILE A 6 7.75 55.94 -25.88
C ILE A 6 6.73 54.79 -25.88
N ALA A 7 5.54 54.99 -25.32
CA ALA A 7 4.48 54.00 -25.35
C ALA A 7 3.91 53.85 -26.76
N ASP A 8 3.66 54.97 -27.44
CA ASP A 8 3.07 54.98 -28.78
C ASP A 8 4.05 54.51 -29.86
N ALA A 9 5.35 54.84 -29.74
CA ALA A 9 6.36 54.47 -30.72
C ALA A 9 6.88 53.03 -30.59
N VAL A 10 6.91 52.47 -29.37
CA VAL A 10 7.57 51.17 -29.11
C VAL A 10 6.60 50.13 -28.57
N ILE A 11 5.68 50.48 -27.68
CA ILE A 11 4.81 49.50 -27.04
C ILE A 11 3.64 49.17 -27.98
N ILE A 12 2.86 50.15 -28.42
CA ILE A 12 1.67 49.95 -29.26
C ILE A 12 1.92 49.09 -30.52
N PRO A 13 2.95 49.34 -31.35
CA PRO A 13 3.19 48.52 -32.55
C PRO A 13 3.70 47.11 -32.24
N ASN A 14 4.37 46.92 -31.10
CA ASN A 14 4.96 45.64 -30.72
C ASN A 14 4.08 44.83 -29.74
N LEU A 15 2.95 45.37 -29.29
CA LEU A 15 1.99 44.69 -28.41
C LEU A 15 1.60 43.28 -28.92
N PRO A 16 1.29 43.06 -30.21
CA PRO A 16 0.94 41.72 -30.70
C PRO A 16 2.09 40.71 -30.56
N TRP A 17 3.32 41.15 -30.81
CA TRP A 17 4.53 40.33 -30.70
C TRP A 17 4.90 40.03 -29.25
N ILE A 18 4.71 41.00 -28.34
CA ILE A 18 4.95 40.82 -26.90
C ILE A 18 3.95 39.81 -26.32
N ILE A 19 2.67 39.92 -26.69
CA ILE A 19 1.62 38.99 -26.25
C ILE A 19 1.87 37.60 -26.84
N GLY A 20 2.15 37.51 -28.14
CA GLY A 20 2.45 36.24 -28.80
C GLY A 20 3.71 35.55 -28.25
N GLY A 21 4.77 36.33 -28.00
CA GLY A 21 5.99 35.85 -27.38
C GLY A 21 5.77 35.35 -25.95
N GLY A 22 5.00 36.08 -25.15
CA GLY A 22 4.64 35.66 -23.80
C GLY A 22 3.84 34.35 -23.78
N LEU A 23 2.87 34.20 -24.69
CA LEU A 23 2.07 32.98 -24.81
C LEU A 23 2.93 31.77 -25.22
N LEU A 24 3.84 31.95 -26.19
CA LEU A 24 4.74 30.89 -26.65
C LEU A 24 5.68 30.41 -25.54
N ILE A 25 6.27 31.35 -24.79
CA ILE A 25 7.16 31.02 -23.68
C ILE A 25 6.38 30.29 -22.58
N GLY A 26 5.16 30.74 -22.28
CA GLY A 26 4.29 30.06 -21.31
C GLY A 26 3.95 28.63 -21.74
N ALA A 27 3.57 28.43 -23.00
CA ALA A 27 3.28 27.10 -23.54
C ALA A 27 4.50 26.17 -23.51
N MET A 28 5.69 26.68 -23.87
CA MET A 28 6.96 25.94 -23.81
C MET A 28 7.33 25.54 -22.37
N ALA A 29 7.10 26.42 -21.39
CA ALA A 29 7.36 26.13 -19.98
C ALA A 29 6.46 24.99 -19.46
N VAL A 30 5.16 25.03 -19.80
CA VAL A 30 4.20 23.97 -19.43
C VAL A 30 4.57 22.65 -20.12
N ALA A 31 4.90 22.69 -21.41
CA ALA A 31 5.34 21.50 -22.16
C ALA A 31 6.62 20.88 -21.56
N GLY A 32 7.60 21.71 -21.17
CA GLY A 32 8.81 21.25 -20.50
C GLY A 32 8.52 20.60 -19.14
N TRP A 33 7.61 21.17 -18.35
CA TRP A 33 7.20 20.59 -17.06
C TRP A 33 6.49 19.24 -17.22
N ILE A 34 5.59 19.12 -18.19
CA ILE A 34 4.92 17.85 -18.51
C ILE A 34 5.95 16.82 -19.00
N PHE A 35 6.86 17.23 -19.87
CA PHE A 35 7.89 16.34 -20.42
C PHE A 35 8.82 15.78 -19.34
N THR A 36 9.29 16.63 -18.42
CA THR A 36 10.12 16.19 -17.28
C THR A 36 9.36 15.28 -16.34
N THR A 37 8.07 15.54 -16.08
CA THR A 37 7.21 14.67 -15.28
C THR A 37 6.99 13.33 -15.97
N TRP A 38 6.73 13.32 -17.28
CA TRP A 38 6.59 12.10 -18.08
C TRP A 38 7.87 11.26 -18.09
N LEU A 39 9.03 11.91 -18.22
CA LEU A 39 10.32 11.24 -18.19
C LEU A 39 10.60 10.62 -16.81
N ARG A 40 10.24 11.32 -15.73
CA ARG A 40 10.33 10.83 -14.34
C ARG A 40 9.45 9.60 -14.11
N VAL A 41 8.19 9.64 -14.59
CA VAL A 41 7.24 8.52 -14.54
C VAL A 41 7.77 7.32 -15.32
N ARG A 42 8.26 7.54 -16.55
CA ARG A 42 8.74 6.46 -17.43
C ARG A 42 10.03 5.80 -16.95
N HIS A 43 10.92 6.55 -16.29
CA HIS A 43 12.19 6.04 -15.75
C HIS A 43 12.08 5.58 -14.28
N GLY A 44 10.88 5.59 -13.69
CA GLY A 44 10.64 5.02 -12.37
C GLY A 44 11.27 5.80 -11.21
N TYR A 45 11.57 7.09 -11.43
CA TYR A 45 11.98 7.97 -10.33
C TYR A 45 10.79 8.22 -9.41
N PRO A 46 11.00 8.28 -8.09
CA PRO A 46 9.92 8.50 -7.14
C PRO A 46 9.21 9.81 -7.47
N LEU A 47 7.90 9.74 -7.65
CA LEU A 47 7.06 10.92 -7.65
C LEU A 47 6.87 11.27 -6.18
N ASP A 48 7.34 12.46 -5.79
CA ASP A 48 7.08 12.99 -4.46
C ASP A 48 5.55 13.13 -4.32
N GLY A 49 4.92 12.23 -3.57
CA GLY A 49 3.57 12.45 -3.09
C GLY A 49 3.54 13.72 -2.23
N ALA A 50 2.35 14.31 -2.05
CA ALA A 50 2.15 15.53 -1.26
C ALA A 50 2.64 15.45 0.21
N TRP A 51 3.10 14.28 0.66
CA TRP A 51 3.56 13.96 2.01
C TRP A 51 4.84 13.09 2.01
N GLY A 52 5.76 13.31 1.06
CA GLY A 52 7.09 12.69 1.08
C GLY A 52 7.11 11.17 0.91
N GLN A 53 6.01 10.55 0.48
CA GLN A 53 6.02 9.15 0.08
C GLN A 53 6.44 9.04 -1.37
N ALA A 54 7.56 8.35 -1.60
CA ALA A 54 8.01 7.90 -2.90
C ALA A 54 6.96 6.92 -3.48
N ILE A 55 6.06 7.42 -4.31
CA ILE A 55 5.18 6.55 -5.09
C ILE A 55 6.05 5.98 -6.21
N TYR A 56 6.41 4.70 -6.09
CA TYR A 56 7.02 3.93 -7.17
C TYR A 56 5.91 3.40 -8.08
N PRO A 57 5.73 3.93 -9.29
CA PRO A 57 4.90 3.27 -10.29
C PRO A 57 5.69 2.10 -10.90
N GLN A 58 6.02 1.09 -10.11
CA GLN A 58 6.53 -0.18 -10.63
C GLN A 58 5.37 -1.17 -10.70
N ARG A 59 5.26 -1.83 -11.85
CA ARG A 59 4.18 -2.71 -12.29
C ARG A 59 3.51 -3.47 -11.15
N ASN A 60 2.24 -3.12 -10.90
CA ASN A 60 1.38 -3.76 -9.92
C ASN A 60 1.17 -5.27 -10.15
N GLU A 61 1.59 -5.85 -11.27
CA GLU A 61 1.35 -7.27 -11.60
C GLU A 61 2.09 -8.21 -10.66
N GLU A 62 3.40 -8.04 -10.48
CA GLU A 62 4.21 -8.92 -9.61
C GLU A 62 3.87 -8.73 -8.13
N MET A 63 3.55 -7.50 -7.71
CA MET A 63 3.17 -7.22 -6.33
C MET A 63 1.79 -7.79 -6.01
N VAL A 64 0.82 -7.68 -6.93
CA VAL A 64 -0.51 -8.29 -6.78
C VAL A 64 -0.41 -9.82 -6.77
N GLU A 65 0.48 -10.41 -7.57
CA GLU A 65 0.74 -11.85 -7.54
C GLU A 65 1.35 -12.30 -6.20
N ARG A 66 2.35 -11.58 -5.67
CA ARG A 66 2.89 -11.84 -4.32
C ARG A 66 1.84 -11.68 -3.23
N ILE A 67 0.98 -10.67 -3.31
CA ILE A 67 -0.11 -10.47 -2.34
C ILE A 67 -1.11 -11.64 -2.41
N ARG A 68 -1.42 -12.14 -3.61
CA ARG A 68 -2.26 -13.35 -3.76
C ARG A 68 -1.60 -14.58 -3.15
N LEU A 69 -0.32 -14.82 -3.40
CA LEU A 69 0.42 -15.94 -2.83
C LEU A 69 0.47 -15.86 -1.30
N LEU A 70 0.81 -14.69 -0.73
CA LEU A 70 0.81 -14.48 0.72
C LEU A 70 -0.57 -14.62 1.35
N SER A 71 -1.63 -14.19 0.65
CA SER A 71 -3.00 -14.37 1.13
C SER A 71 -3.42 -15.84 1.16
N GLN A 72 -2.94 -16.65 0.21
CA GLN A 72 -3.15 -18.10 0.18
C GLN A 72 -2.39 -18.79 1.32
N GLU A 73 -1.12 -18.42 1.56
CA GLU A 73 -0.33 -18.93 2.69
C GLU A 73 -0.99 -18.62 4.03
N ASN A 74 -1.50 -17.39 4.21
CA ASN A 74 -2.23 -17.02 5.42
C ASN A 74 -3.52 -17.84 5.63
N ALA A 75 -4.24 -18.16 4.56
CA ALA A 75 -5.43 -19.01 4.65
C ALA A 75 -5.07 -20.45 5.05
N GLN A 76 -3.99 -21.00 4.50
CA GLN A 76 -3.49 -22.32 4.84
C GLN A 76 -3.01 -22.40 6.29
N LEU A 77 -2.22 -21.43 6.75
CA LEU A 77 -1.75 -21.37 8.13
C LEU A 77 -2.91 -21.30 9.13
N ARG A 78 -3.96 -20.54 8.81
CA ARG A 78 -5.16 -20.45 9.66
C ARG A 78 -5.91 -21.79 9.73
N ALA A 79 -5.98 -22.53 8.62
CA ALA A 79 -6.57 -23.87 8.60
C ALA A 79 -5.75 -24.87 9.42
N GLU A 80 -4.42 -24.83 9.27
CA GLU A 80 -3.51 -25.69 10.03
C GLU A 80 -3.61 -25.41 11.55
N ILE A 81 -3.57 -24.14 11.95
CA ILE A 81 -3.77 -23.73 13.34
C ILE A 81 -5.14 -24.18 13.87
N GLY A 82 -6.20 -24.08 13.05
CA GLY A 82 -7.53 -24.60 13.40
C GLY A 82 -7.51 -26.09 13.73
N SER A 83 -6.88 -26.89 12.86
CA SER A 83 -6.75 -28.34 13.07
C SER A 83 -5.94 -28.70 14.32
N MET A 84 -4.89 -27.94 14.62
CA MET A 84 -4.08 -28.11 15.84
C MET A 84 -4.91 -27.79 17.08
N LYS A 85 -5.71 -26.71 17.03
CA LYS A 85 -6.61 -26.34 18.14
C LYS A 85 -7.66 -27.41 18.42
N ASP A 86 -8.26 -27.99 17.39
CA ASP A 86 -9.26 -29.06 17.57
C ASP A 86 -8.64 -30.30 18.23
N ARG A 87 -7.41 -30.66 17.83
CA ARG A 87 -6.67 -31.75 18.48
C ARG A 87 -6.33 -31.44 19.92
N LEU A 88 -5.91 -30.21 20.23
CA LEU A 88 -5.64 -29.78 21.60
C LEU A 88 -6.90 -29.86 22.47
N ALA A 89 -8.07 -29.50 21.95
CA ALA A 89 -9.33 -29.63 22.67
C ALA A 89 -9.70 -31.10 22.95
N VAL A 90 -9.38 -32.01 22.02
CA VAL A 90 -9.56 -33.46 22.25
C VAL A 90 -8.59 -33.95 23.33
N VAL A 91 -7.33 -33.52 23.30
CA VAL A 91 -6.33 -33.87 24.32
C VAL A 91 -6.74 -33.34 25.69
N GLU A 92 -7.19 -32.08 25.77
CA GLU A 92 -7.72 -31.49 27.01
C GLU A 92 -8.85 -32.34 27.59
N ARG A 93 -9.81 -32.75 26.75
CA ARG A 93 -10.91 -33.63 27.18
C ARG A 93 -10.42 -34.97 27.71
N ILE A 94 -9.51 -35.64 27.01
CA ILE A 94 -8.98 -36.94 27.44
C ILE A 94 -8.31 -36.80 28.81
N VAL A 95 -7.41 -35.83 28.95
CA VAL A 95 -6.65 -35.63 30.20
C VAL A 95 -7.58 -35.28 31.36
N THR A 96 -8.60 -34.44 31.13
CA THR A 96 -9.55 -34.08 32.19
C THR A 96 -10.48 -35.25 32.54
N ASP A 97 -11.11 -35.91 31.56
CA ASP A 97 -12.08 -36.98 31.81
C ASP A 97 -11.43 -38.25 32.39
N GLU A 98 -10.25 -38.65 31.91
CA GLU A 98 -9.52 -39.83 32.39
C GLU A 98 -9.05 -39.66 33.85
N SER A 99 -8.61 -38.46 34.22
CA SER A 99 -8.20 -38.16 35.60
C SER A 99 -9.36 -38.33 36.60
N HIS A 100 -10.57 -37.89 36.22
CA HIS A 100 -11.75 -38.04 37.04
C HIS A 100 -12.22 -39.49 37.11
N GLN A 101 -12.20 -40.23 36.00
CA GLN A 101 -12.56 -41.66 35.98
C GLN A 101 -11.64 -42.49 36.87
N LEU A 102 -10.31 -42.31 36.75
CA LEU A 102 -9.35 -43.04 37.57
C LEU A 102 -9.53 -42.75 39.07
N THR A 103 -9.79 -41.49 39.44
CA THR A 103 -10.04 -41.11 40.84
C THR A 103 -11.30 -41.78 41.40
N HIS A 104 -12.36 -41.84 40.60
CA HIS A 104 -13.59 -42.54 40.99
C HIS A 104 -13.41 -44.05 41.09
N GLU A 105 -12.60 -44.65 40.22
CA GLU A 105 -12.29 -46.08 40.25
C GLU A 105 -11.42 -46.46 41.47
N ILE A 106 -10.44 -45.62 41.81
CA ILE A 106 -9.63 -45.76 43.03
C ILE A 106 -10.53 -45.71 44.28
N GLU A 107 -11.44 -44.73 44.38
CA GLU A 107 -12.30 -44.60 45.55
C GLU A 107 -13.27 -45.78 45.70
N ARG A 108 -13.74 -46.37 44.59
CA ARG A 108 -14.54 -47.62 44.62
C ARG A 108 -13.75 -48.82 45.11
N LEU A 109 -12.47 -48.94 44.74
CA LEU A 109 -11.58 -50.00 45.22
C LEU A 109 -11.18 -49.82 46.69
N ARG A 110 -11.34 -48.61 47.23
CA ARG A 110 -11.09 -48.26 48.63
C ARG A 110 -12.30 -48.48 49.54
N GLY A 111 -13.48 -48.76 48.97
CA GLY A 111 -14.68 -49.21 49.67
C GLY A 111 -14.46 -50.53 50.42
N PRO A 112 -15.32 -50.86 51.40
CA PRO A 112 -14.93 -51.48 52.66
C PRO A 112 -14.17 -52.80 52.46
N ALA A 113 -12.89 -52.77 52.86
CA ALA A 113 -12.14 -53.98 53.16
C ALA A 113 -12.85 -54.68 54.33
N ASN A 114 -13.31 -55.92 54.09
CA ASN A 114 -13.77 -56.83 55.13
C ASN A 114 -12.67 -57.11 56.15
#